data_AF-A0A7W7Y5D1-F1
#
_entry.id   AF-A0A7W7Y5D1-F1
#
_cell.length_a   1.000
_cell.length_b   1.000
_cell.length_c   1.000
_cell.angle_alpha   90.00
_cell.angle_beta   90.00
_cell.angle_gamma   90.00
#
_symmetry.space_group_name_H-M   'P 1'
#
loop_
_entity.id
_entity.type
_entity.pdbx_description
1 polymer ?
#
loop_
_entity_poly.entity_id
_entity_poly.type
_entity_poly.pdbx_seq_one_letter_code
_entity_poly.pdbx_strand_id
1 'polypeptide(L)' 'MLTQNIEEIGNIEIAQIINYLKISGLNVGLILNFKHPKLEWQRIVL' A
#
# COMPACT_ATOMS: atom_id res chain seq x y z
N MET A 1 6.01 5.12 6.58
CA MET A 1 4.71 5.58 6.05
C MET A 1 4.97 6.21 4.69
N LEU A 2 4.53 5.57 3.61
CA LEU A 2 4.55 6.17 2.27
C LEU A 2 3.15 6.69 1.98
N THR A 3 2.95 8.00 2.14
CA THR A 3 1.71 8.69 1.74
C THR A 3 1.90 9.21 0.33
N GLN A 4 1.39 8.48 -0.65
CA GLN A 4 1.36 8.92 -2.05
C GLN A 4 -0.05 9.47 -2.33
N ASN A 5 -0.15 10.68 -2.89
CA ASN A 5 -1.41 11.34 -3.19
C ASN A 5 -1.94 10.87 -4.55
N ILE A 6 -2.29 9.59 -4.63
CA ILE A 6 -2.73 8.88 -5.83
C ILE A 6 -4.26 8.91 -5.95
N GLU A 7 -4.78 8.92 -7.18
CA GLU A 7 -6.24 8.84 -7.41
C GLU A 7 -6.86 7.57 -6.83
N GLU A 8 -6.19 6.44 -6.96
CA GLU A 8 -6.64 5.15 -6.46
C GLU A 8 -5.42 4.26 -6.18
N ILE A 9 -5.59 3.24 -5.33
CA ILE A 9 -4.55 2.25 -5.09
C ILE A 9 -4.42 1.34 -6.33
N GLY A 10 -3.26 1.38 -6.98
CA GLY A 10 -3.00 0.64 -8.21
C GLY A 10 -1.92 -0.45 -8.08
N ASN A 11 -1.63 -1.07 -9.22
CA ASN A 11 -0.65 -2.16 -9.31
C ASN A 11 0.78 -1.71 -8.95
N ILE A 12 1.12 -0.42 -9.15
CA ILE A 12 2.45 0.12 -8.84
C ILE A 12 2.68 0.12 -7.33
N GLU A 13 1.71 0.60 -6.56
CA GLU A 13 1.79 0.69 -5.10
C GLU A 13 1.79 -0.71 -4.47
N ILE A 14 0.98 -1.62 -5.02
CA ILE A 14 0.96 -3.03 -4.61
C ILE A 14 2.34 -3.67 -4.84
N ALA A 15 2.93 -3.47 -6.02
CA ALA A 15 4.26 -4.01 -6.35
C ALA A 15 5.35 -3.46 -5.43
N GLN A 16 5.29 -2.16 -5.09
CA GLN A 16 6.22 -1.55 -4.14
C GLN A 16 6.10 -2.17 -2.75
N ILE A 17 4.86 -2.32 -2.23
CA ILE A 17 4.64 -2.94 -0.92
C ILE A 17 5.11 -4.40 -0.91
N ILE A 18 4.85 -5.18 -1.96
CA ILE A 18 5.36 -6.55 -2.06
C ILE A 18 6.89 -6.59 -1.95
N ASN A 19 7.60 -5.67 -2.60
CA ASN A 19 9.06 -5.59 -2.49
C ASN A 19 9.50 -5.24 -1.06
N TYR A 20 8.83 -4.28 -0.41
CA TYR A 20 9.14 -3.93 0.97
C TYR A 20 8.85 -5.08 1.95
N LEU A 21 7.75 -5.81 1.76
CA LEU A 21 7.44 -6.99 2.57
C LEU A 21 8.51 -8.08 2.42
N LYS A 22 8.95 -8.35 1.18
CA LYS A 22 10.02 -9.33 0.91
C LYS A 22 11.36 -8.92 1.54
N ILE A 23 11.75 -7.65 1.44
CA ILE A 23 13.02 -7.15 1.99
C ILE A 23 12.98 -7.10 3.52
N SER A 24 11.85 -6.73 4.11
CA SER A 24 11.70 -6.64 5.57
C SER A 24 11.42 -7.98 6.25
N GLY A 25 11.10 -9.04 5.49
CA GLY A 25 10.68 -10.33 6.04
C GLY A 25 9.31 -10.28 6.72
N LEU A 26 8.52 -9.23 6.46
CA LEU A 26 7.17 -9.08 6.99
C LEU A 26 6.15 -9.71 6.05
N ASN A 27 5.10 -10.31 6.60
CA ASN A 27 4.08 -11.00 5.81
C ASN A 27 2.87 -10.12 5.47
N VAL A 28 2.72 -8.96 6.12
CA VAL A 28 1.51 -8.13 5.99
C VAL A 28 1.89 -6.66 5.80
N GLY A 29 1.31 -6.04 4.77
CA GLY A 29 1.44 -4.62 4.47
C GLY A 29 0.08 -3.94 4.37
N LEU A 30 0.05 -2.63 4.68
CA LEU A 30 -1.14 -1.78 4.59
C LEU A 30 -0.84 -0.59 3.68
N ILE A 31 -1.69 -0.39 2.68
CA ILE A 31 -1.73 0.83 1.86
C ILE A 31 -2.91 1.66 2.34
N LEU A 32 -2.68 2.95 2.61
CA LEU A 32 -3.70 3.90 3.04
C LEU A 32 -3.68 5.08 2.05
N ASN A 33 -4.79 5.31 1.36
CA ASN A 33 -5.01 6.47 0.50
C ASN A 33 -5.94 7.47 1.21
N PHE A 34 -5.38 8.63 1.54
CA PHE A 34 -6.08 9.72 2.24
C PHE A 34 -6.62 10.80 1.29
N LYS A 35 -6.54 10.60 -0.03
CA LYS A 35 -6.98 11.59 -1.02
C LYS A 35 -8.49 11.79 -1.00
N HIS A 36 -9.25 10.73 -0.72
CA HIS A 36 -10.71 10.76 -0.70
C HIS A 36 -11.26 11.06 0.70
N PRO A 37 -12.45 11.69 0.81
CA PRO A 37 -13.10 11.92 2.10
C PRO A 37 -13.36 10.64 2.89
N LYS A 38 -13.53 9.52 2.18
CA LYS A 38 -13.57 8.19 2.76
C LYS A 38 -12.19 7.56 2.62
N LEU A 39 -11.65 7.04 3.72
CA LEU A 39 -10.39 6.32 3.72
C LEU A 39 -10.48 5.12 2.77
N GLU A 40 -9.66 5.15 1.72
CA GLU A 40 -9.41 4.01 0.85
C GLU A 40 -8.17 3.29 1.38
N TRP A 41 -8.25 1.97 1.52
CA TRP A 41 -7.13 1.20 2.06
C TRP A 41 -7.14 -0.22 1.53
N GLN A 42 -5.96 -0.84 1.51
CA GLN A 42 -5.77 -2.21 1.07
C GLN A 42 -4.78 -2.96 1.96
N ARG A 43 -5.13 -4.19 2.33
CA ARG A 43 -4.24 -5.13 3.02
C ARG A 43 -3.60 -6.07 2.02
N ILE A 44 -2.28 -6.18 2.07
CA ILE A 44 -1.51 -7.10 1.25
C ILE A 44 -0.90 -8.16 2.16
N VAL A 45 -0.94 -9.41 1.70
CA VAL A 45 -0.34 -10.57 2.37
C VAL A 45 0.58 -11.26 1.37
N LEU A 46 1.82 -11.55 1.78
CA LEU A 46 2.78 -12.34 0.99
C LEU A 46 2.48 -13.84 1.04
#